data_AF-A0A349ET46-F1
#
_entry.id   AF-A0A349ET46-F1
#
_cell.length_a   1.000
_cell.length_b   1.000
_cell.length_c   1.000
_cell.angle_alpha   90.00
_cell.angle_beta   90.00
_cell.angle_gamma   90.00
#
_symmetry.space_group_name_H-M   'P 1'
#
loop_
_entity.id
_entity.type
_entity.pdbx_description
1 polymer ?
#
loop_
_entity_poly.entity_id
_entity_poly.type
_entity_poly.pdbx_seq_one_letter_code
_entity_poly.pdbx_strand_id
1 'polypeptide(L)'
;MINEEYYETFKGTKWKEDIDVRDFIVNNYTPYEGDENFLEGPTENTSALWDKLQELQKKERDNGGVLDMEEDVVSSLTSYGPGYLDKDKEVVVGLQTDKPLKRAFMPYGGIKMAEESLKTYGYTPNEELHKIFTTYHKTHNDGVFDAYTPEILHCRHNKIITGLPDTYGRGRIV
;
A
#
# COMPACT_ATOMS: atom_id res chain seq x y z
N MET A 1 8.97 6.06 29.76
CA MET A 1 8.86 7.51 30.02
C MET A 1 8.85 8.18 28.67
N ILE A 2 7.74 8.81 28.31
CA ILE A 2 7.65 9.61 27.08
C ILE A 2 8.55 10.83 27.34
N ASN A 3 9.48 11.12 26.45
CA ASN A 3 10.43 12.21 26.61
C ASN A 3 9.66 13.55 26.59
N GLU A 4 9.48 14.18 27.76
CA GLU A 4 8.58 15.33 27.99
C GLU A 4 8.95 16.55 27.12
N GLU A 5 10.23 16.73 26.80
CA GLU A 5 10.75 17.89 26.06
C GLU A 5 10.07 18.16 24.70
N TYR A 6 9.61 17.12 23.99
CA TYR A 6 9.07 17.28 22.63
C TYR A 6 7.66 17.89 22.57
N TYR A 7 6.94 17.92 23.69
CA TYR A 7 5.55 18.37 23.72
C TYR A 7 5.20 19.38 24.83
N GLU A 8 6.20 19.87 25.56
CA GLU A 8 5.98 20.93 26.56
C GLU A 8 5.45 22.21 25.93
N THR A 9 5.88 22.53 24.70
CA THR A 9 5.47 23.73 23.97
C THR A 9 4.07 23.61 23.36
N PHE A 10 3.53 22.38 23.25
CA PHE A 10 2.18 22.15 22.73
C PHE A 10 1.12 22.33 23.82
N LYS A 11 0.06 23.05 23.46
CA LYS A 11 -1.11 23.37 24.27
C LYS A 11 -2.02 22.15 24.44
N GLY A 12 -2.85 22.18 25.48
CA GLY A 12 -3.80 21.12 25.81
C GLY A 12 -3.21 20.07 26.77
N THR A 13 -4.09 19.43 27.53
CA THR A 13 -3.73 18.41 28.53
C THR A 13 -4.37 17.06 28.23
N LYS A 14 -5.59 17.04 27.68
CA LYS A 14 -6.35 15.81 27.47
C LYS A 14 -5.62 14.83 26.54
N TRP A 15 -5.13 15.29 25.39
CA TRP A 15 -4.35 14.45 24.47
C TRP A 15 -3.00 13.94 25.05
N LYS A 16 -2.52 14.54 26.16
CA LYS A 16 -1.32 14.07 26.87
C LYS A 16 -1.65 12.93 27.84
N GLU A 17 -2.91 12.84 28.25
CA GLU A 17 -3.42 11.83 29.20
C GLU A 17 -4.12 10.65 28.49
N ASP A 18 -4.63 10.85 27.27
CA ASP A 18 -5.34 9.84 26.46
C ASP A 18 -5.06 9.99 24.95
N ILE A 19 -5.37 8.97 24.15
CA ILE A 19 -5.21 8.99 22.68
C ILE A 19 -6.30 9.88 22.05
N ASP A 20 -6.00 11.17 21.93
CA ASP A 20 -6.91 12.15 21.33
C ASP A 20 -6.19 13.09 20.34
N VAL A 21 -5.93 12.58 19.13
CA VAL A 21 -5.29 13.35 18.04
C VAL A 21 -6.13 14.58 17.66
N ARG A 22 -7.46 14.51 17.81
CA ARG A 22 -8.35 15.64 17.50
C ARG A 22 -8.13 16.78 18.49
N ASP A 23 -8.10 16.48 19.79
CA ASP A 23 -7.80 17.48 20.82
C ASP A 23 -6.41 18.09 20.63
N PHE A 24 -5.40 17.27 20.28
CA PHE A 24 -4.07 17.79 19.93
C PHE A 24 -4.14 18.82 18.79
N ILE A 25 -4.78 18.46 17.66
CA ILE A 25 -4.87 19.33 16.49
C ILE A 25 -5.59 20.63 16.84
N VAL A 26 -6.78 20.56 17.43
CA VAL A 26 -7.61 21.74 17.75
C VAL A 26 -6.88 22.73 18.65
N ASN A 27 -6.07 22.24 19.60
CA ASN A 27 -5.33 23.11 20.51
C ASN A 27 -4.06 23.72 19.90
N ASN A 28 -3.52 23.16 18.81
CA ASN A 28 -2.15 23.48 18.34
C ASN A 28 -2.04 23.93 16.88
N TYR A 29 -3.05 23.72 16.04
CA TYR A 29 -3.00 24.22 14.67
C TYR A 29 -3.09 25.75 14.63
N THR A 30 -2.41 26.36 13.66
CA THR A 30 -2.56 27.78 13.36
C THR A 30 -3.44 27.89 12.10
N PRO A 31 -4.67 28.43 12.20
CA PRO A 31 -5.47 28.73 11.02
C PRO A 31 -4.68 29.64 10.08
N TYR A 32 -4.69 29.32 8.79
CA TYR A 32 -4.06 30.12 7.76
C TYR A 32 -5.13 30.63 6.79
N GLU A 33 -5.34 31.95 6.75
CA GLU A 33 -6.33 32.63 5.90
C GLU A 33 -5.67 33.46 4.78
N GLY A 34 -4.36 33.28 4.57
CA GLY A 34 -3.60 33.94 3.50
C GLY A 34 -3.73 33.23 2.14
N ASP A 35 -2.81 33.52 1.23
CA ASP A 35 -2.76 33.00 -0.14
C ASP A 35 -1.50 32.15 -0.39
N GLU A 36 -1.32 31.69 -1.62
CA GLU A 36 -0.19 30.84 -2.02
C GLU A 36 1.17 31.54 -2.12
N ASN A 37 1.26 32.84 -1.85
CA ASN A 37 2.50 33.61 -2.09
C ASN A 37 3.69 33.16 -1.23
N PHE A 38 3.47 32.42 -0.14
CA PHE A 38 4.54 31.84 0.69
C PHE A 38 5.05 30.48 0.18
N LEU A 39 4.43 29.91 -0.85
CA LEU A 39 4.84 28.60 -1.38
C LEU A 39 6.20 28.69 -2.06
N GLU A 40 7.07 27.75 -1.70
CA GLU A 40 8.39 27.59 -2.29
C GLU A 40 8.38 26.53 -3.39
N GLY A 41 9.29 26.68 -4.36
CA GLY A 41 9.50 25.70 -5.43
C GLY A 41 10.16 24.40 -4.96
N PRO A 42 10.26 23.39 -5.85
CA PRO A 42 10.94 22.14 -5.52
C PRO A 42 12.43 22.37 -5.31
N THR A 43 13.02 21.60 -4.39
CA THR A 43 14.48 21.56 -4.23
C THR A 43 15.14 20.80 -5.38
N GLU A 44 16.46 20.96 -5.54
CA GLU A 44 17.25 20.17 -6.51
C GLU A 44 17.11 18.66 -6.25
N ASN A 45 17.15 18.24 -4.98
CA ASN A 45 16.94 16.84 -4.60
C ASN A 45 15.55 16.34 -5.01
N THR A 46 14.51 17.15 -4.80
CA THR A 46 13.13 16.81 -5.20
C THR A 46 13.06 16.60 -6.72
N SER A 47 13.62 17.52 -7.49
CA SER A 47 13.62 17.45 -8.95
C SER A 47 14.40 16.22 -9.45
N ALA A 48 15.58 15.95 -8.87
CA ALA A 48 16.39 14.79 -9.24
C ALA A 48 15.72 13.45 -8.90
N LEU A 49 15.04 13.35 -7.75
CA LEU A 49 14.26 12.17 -7.37
C LEU A 49 13.08 11.96 -8.32
N TRP A 50 12.40 13.04 -8.68
CA TRP A 50 11.26 13.01 -9.59
C TRP A 50 11.66 12.57 -11.00
N ASP A 51 12.75 13.11 -11.55
CA ASP A 51 13.27 12.72 -12.85
C ASP A 51 13.61 11.22 -12.88
N LYS A 52 14.28 10.71 -11.84
CA LYS A 52 14.59 9.28 -11.70
C LYS A 52 13.32 8.43 -11.65
N LEU A 53 12.29 8.86 -10.91
CA LEU A 53 11.02 8.15 -10.87
C LEU A 53 10.32 8.16 -12.23
N GLN A 54 10.34 9.27 -12.96
CA GLN A 54 9.75 9.35 -14.30
C GLN A 54 10.40 8.40 -15.29
N GLU A 55 11.72 8.22 -15.23
CA GLU A 55 12.42 7.21 -16.04
C GLU A 55 11.91 5.79 -15.74
N LEU A 56 11.72 5.45 -14.46
CA LEU A 56 11.18 4.15 -14.06
C LEU A 56 9.72 3.98 -14.47
N GLN A 57 8.89 5.02 -14.34
CA GLN A 57 7.50 5.00 -14.82
C GLN A 57 7.42 4.87 -16.34
N LYS A 58 8.38 5.44 -17.08
CA LYS A 58 8.48 5.23 -18.52
C LYS A 58 8.76 3.76 -18.82
N LYS A 59 9.73 3.15 -18.14
CA LYS A 59 10.01 1.70 -18.26
C LYS A 59 8.80 0.84 -17.88
N GLU A 60 8.07 1.20 -16.83
CA GLU A 60 6.84 0.52 -16.43
C GLU A 60 5.79 0.54 -17.56
N ARG A 61 5.55 1.71 -18.17
CA ARG A 61 4.64 1.85 -19.31
C ARG A 61 5.10 1.06 -20.52
N ASP A 62 6.39 1.15 -20.85
CA ASP A 62 6.99 0.40 -21.96
C ASP A 62 6.91 -1.12 -21.73
N ASN A 63 6.87 -1.57 -20.47
CA ASN A 63 6.70 -2.97 -20.05
C ASN A 63 5.22 -3.39 -19.83
N GLY A 64 4.26 -2.67 -20.41
CA GLY A 64 2.84 -3.04 -20.32
C GLY A 64 2.16 -2.72 -18.98
N GLY A 65 2.76 -1.83 -18.18
CA GLY A 65 2.15 -1.27 -16.98
C GLY A 65 2.58 -1.90 -15.65
N VAL A 66 3.60 -2.77 -15.65
CA VAL A 66 4.25 -3.32 -14.45
C VAL A 66 5.76 -3.31 -14.65
N LEU A 67 6.52 -2.69 -13.74
CA LEU A 67 7.98 -2.67 -13.85
C LEU A 67 8.60 -3.97 -13.33
N ASP A 68 8.18 -4.40 -12.14
CA ASP A 68 8.68 -5.60 -11.47
C ASP A 68 7.59 -6.17 -10.55
N MET A 69 7.63 -7.48 -10.29
CA MET A 69 6.73 -8.18 -9.38
C MET A 69 7.50 -9.10 -8.46
N GLU A 70 7.03 -9.22 -7.22
CA GLU A 70 7.47 -10.27 -6.32
C GLU A 70 6.80 -11.61 -6.66
N GLU A 71 7.59 -12.69 -6.69
CA GLU A 71 7.12 -14.05 -7.00
C GLU A 71 7.38 -15.06 -5.87
N ASP A 72 8.29 -14.77 -4.95
CA ASP A 72 8.77 -15.72 -3.93
C ASP A 72 8.51 -15.26 -2.49
N VAL A 73 8.34 -13.97 -2.26
CA VAL A 73 8.17 -13.40 -0.92
C VAL A 73 6.72 -13.00 -0.66
N VAL A 74 6.07 -13.63 0.32
CA VAL A 74 4.77 -13.19 0.83
C VAL A 74 4.93 -11.87 1.58
N SER A 75 4.22 -10.84 1.13
CA SER A 75 4.29 -9.50 1.72
C SER A 75 3.72 -9.48 3.14
N SER A 76 4.50 -8.89 4.06
CA SER A 76 4.14 -8.58 5.44
C SER A 76 4.87 -7.30 5.87
N LEU A 77 4.63 -6.84 7.12
CA LEU A 77 5.27 -5.62 7.66
C LEU A 77 6.80 -5.64 7.59
N THR A 78 7.43 -6.81 7.65
CA THR A 78 8.89 -6.96 7.74
C THR A 78 9.46 -7.91 6.68
N SER A 79 8.69 -8.22 5.63
CA SER A 79 9.12 -9.18 4.61
C SER A 79 10.24 -8.66 3.71
N TYR A 80 10.31 -7.35 3.51
CA TYR A 80 11.29 -6.71 2.62
C TYR A 80 12.33 -5.92 3.41
N GLY A 81 13.54 -5.85 2.86
CA GLY A 81 14.54 -4.88 3.28
C GLY A 81 14.17 -3.46 2.83
N PRO A 82 14.93 -2.45 3.26
CA PRO A 82 14.67 -1.07 2.89
C PRO A 82 14.97 -0.82 1.39
N GLY A 83 14.02 -0.19 0.69
CA GLY A 83 14.18 0.29 -0.69
C GLY A 83 14.28 1.82 -0.76
N TYR A 84 14.96 2.32 -1.80
CA TYR A 84 15.23 3.75 -2.00
C TYR A 84 15.19 4.11 -3.48
N LEU A 85 14.76 5.33 -3.82
CA LEU A 85 15.04 5.92 -5.14
C LEU A 85 16.48 6.43 -5.17
N ASP A 86 16.89 7.22 -4.18
CA ASP A 86 18.24 7.75 -4.01
C ASP A 86 18.44 8.15 -2.54
N LYS A 87 19.05 7.25 -1.77
CA LYS A 87 19.09 7.31 -0.31
C LYS A 87 19.70 8.60 0.23
N ASP A 88 20.64 9.20 -0.51
CA ASP A 88 21.34 10.41 -0.08
C ASP A 88 20.51 11.68 -0.33
N LYS A 89 19.44 11.60 -1.12
CA LYS A 89 18.58 12.74 -1.49
C LYS A 89 17.20 12.70 -0.82
N GLU A 90 16.77 11.53 -0.35
CA GLU A 90 15.46 11.32 0.27
C GLU A 90 15.42 11.86 1.71
N VAL A 91 14.56 12.85 1.96
CA VAL A 91 14.27 13.35 3.32
C VAL A 91 13.24 12.47 4.03
N VAL A 92 12.23 12.01 3.27
CA VAL A 92 11.21 11.06 3.73
C VAL A 92 11.44 9.76 2.99
N VAL A 93 11.54 8.66 3.72
CA VAL A 93 11.90 7.33 3.19
C VAL A 93 10.76 6.34 3.41
N GLY A 94 10.77 5.28 2.61
CA GLY A 94 9.86 4.15 2.74
C GLY A 94 9.27 3.74 1.40
N LEU A 95 9.50 2.49 1.01
CA LEU A 95 8.88 1.85 -0.14
C LEU A 95 8.16 0.57 0.30
N GLN A 96 7.21 0.11 -0.51
CA GLN A 96 6.45 -1.12 -0.24
C GLN A 96 7.31 -2.39 -0.28
N THR A 97 8.35 -2.38 -1.12
CA THR A 97 9.28 -3.49 -1.35
C THR A 97 10.72 -2.98 -1.33
N ASP A 98 11.67 -3.85 -1.66
CA ASP A 98 13.10 -3.55 -1.72
C ASP A 98 13.51 -2.68 -2.92
N LYS A 99 12.60 -2.40 -3.88
CA LYS A 99 12.87 -1.61 -5.08
C LYS A 99 11.73 -0.64 -5.43
N PRO A 100 12.03 0.53 -6.03
CA PRO A 100 10.98 1.40 -6.57
C PRO A 100 10.15 0.69 -7.65
N LEU A 101 8.84 0.85 -7.58
CA LEU A 101 7.85 0.30 -8.52
C LEU A 101 7.83 -1.24 -8.66
N LYS A 102 8.43 -1.98 -7.71
CA LYS A 102 8.24 -3.44 -7.61
C LYS A 102 6.97 -3.75 -6.82
N ARG A 103 6.02 -4.45 -7.43
CA ARG A 103 4.74 -4.83 -6.80
C ARG A 103 4.93 -6.01 -5.87
N ALA A 104 4.42 -5.90 -4.65
CA ALA A 104 4.47 -6.96 -3.64
C ALA A 104 3.48 -8.11 -3.94
N PHE A 105 3.79 -9.31 -3.46
CA PHE A 105 2.91 -10.47 -3.55
C PHE A 105 2.02 -10.57 -2.31
N MET A 106 0.71 -10.38 -2.48
CA MET A 106 -0.28 -10.30 -1.38
C MET A 106 -1.37 -11.41 -1.49
N PRO A 107 -1.04 -12.68 -1.19
CA PRO A 107 -1.93 -13.83 -1.45
C PRO A 107 -3.07 -14.00 -0.43
N TYR A 108 -3.04 -13.34 0.74
CA TYR A 108 -4.09 -13.48 1.76
C TYR A 108 -5.50 -13.12 1.25
N GLY A 109 -5.59 -12.22 0.27
CA GLY A 109 -6.85 -11.86 -0.39
C GLY A 109 -7.39 -12.96 -1.30
N GLY A 110 -6.53 -13.80 -1.87
CA GLY A 110 -6.88 -14.84 -2.83
C GLY A 110 -5.66 -15.27 -3.66
N ILE A 111 -5.26 -16.53 -3.53
CA ILE A 111 -4.07 -17.06 -4.21
C ILE A 111 -4.24 -17.10 -5.73
N LYS A 112 -5.43 -17.52 -6.22
CA LYS A 112 -5.73 -17.60 -7.66
C LYS A 112 -5.52 -16.25 -8.36
N MET A 113 -6.01 -15.17 -7.76
CA MET A 113 -5.88 -13.82 -8.33
C MET A 113 -4.43 -13.34 -8.34
N ALA A 114 -3.66 -13.68 -7.30
CA ALA A 114 -2.25 -13.34 -7.24
C ALA A 114 -1.44 -14.08 -8.32
N GLU A 115 -1.72 -15.37 -8.53
CA GLU A 115 -1.09 -16.20 -9.57
C GLU A 115 -1.48 -15.78 -11.01
N GLU A 116 -2.75 -15.47 -11.23
CA GLU A 116 -3.23 -14.95 -12.52
C GLU A 116 -2.57 -13.62 -12.87
N SER A 117 -2.36 -12.75 -11.88
CA SER A 117 -1.62 -11.49 -12.06
C SER A 117 -0.19 -11.75 -12.50
N LEU A 118 0.55 -12.63 -11.79
CA LEU A 118 1.92 -13.00 -12.17
C LEU A 118 1.99 -13.55 -13.61
N LYS A 119 1.13 -14.50 -13.95
CA LYS A 119 1.06 -15.09 -15.29
C LYS A 119 0.75 -14.05 -16.37
N THR A 120 -0.14 -13.09 -16.08
CA THR A 120 -0.51 -12.01 -17.02
C THR A 120 0.71 -11.15 -17.40
N TYR A 121 1.64 -10.94 -16.47
CA TYR A 121 2.87 -10.18 -16.69
C TYR A 121 4.10 -11.06 -17.00
N GLY A 122 3.88 -12.35 -17.33
CA GLY A 122 4.95 -13.25 -17.78
C GLY A 122 5.79 -13.89 -16.67
N TYR A 123 5.38 -13.75 -15.41
CA TYR A 123 6.03 -14.39 -14.26
C TYR A 123 5.49 -15.80 -14.01
N THR A 124 6.29 -16.64 -13.36
CA THR A 124 5.90 -18.02 -13.01
C THR A 124 5.55 -18.07 -11.54
N PRO A 125 4.29 -18.40 -11.15
CA PRO A 125 3.95 -18.49 -9.75
C PRO A 125 4.71 -19.57 -9.01
N ASN A 126 5.14 -19.26 -7.79
CA ASN A 126 5.85 -20.20 -6.93
C ASN A 126 4.90 -21.31 -6.41
N GLU A 127 5.20 -22.56 -6.76
CA GLU A 127 4.40 -23.74 -6.38
C GLU A 127 4.33 -23.98 -4.86
N GLU A 128 5.37 -23.59 -4.12
CA GLU A 128 5.37 -23.68 -2.66
C GLU A 128 4.37 -22.68 -2.06
N LEU A 129 4.33 -21.44 -2.57
CA LEU A 129 3.33 -20.47 -2.16
C LEU A 129 1.92 -20.92 -2.53
N HIS A 130 1.72 -21.50 -3.73
CA HIS A 130 0.45 -22.13 -4.10
C HIS A 130 0.02 -23.15 -3.04
N LYS A 131 0.91 -24.08 -2.68
CA LYS A 131 0.63 -25.12 -1.67
C LYS A 131 0.29 -24.50 -0.32
N ILE A 132 1.02 -23.48 0.11
CA ILE A 132 0.76 -22.79 1.38
C ILE A 132 -0.66 -22.22 1.42
N PHE A 133 -1.06 -21.47 0.40
CA PHE A 133 -2.36 -20.78 0.39
C PHE A 133 -3.55 -21.63 -0.09
N THR A 134 -3.31 -22.90 -0.44
CA THR A 134 -4.37 -23.87 -0.77
C THR A 134 -4.50 -24.97 0.27
N THR A 135 -3.42 -25.35 0.94
CA THR A 135 -3.39 -26.49 1.89
C THR A 135 -3.31 -26.04 3.35
N TYR A 136 -2.49 -25.01 3.65
CA TYR A 136 -2.18 -24.63 5.03
C TYR A 136 -2.92 -23.37 5.49
N HIS A 137 -3.13 -22.41 4.59
CA HIS A 137 -3.72 -21.12 4.92
C HIS A 137 -4.84 -20.77 3.94
N LYS A 138 -6.10 -20.84 4.39
CA LYS A 138 -7.25 -20.43 3.59
C LYS A 138 -7.21 -18.92 3.29
N THR A 139 -7.58 -18.53 2.07
CA THR A 139 -7.62 -17.11 1.68
C THR A 139 -9.00 -16.49 1.93
N HIS A 140 -9.08 -15.15 1.93
CA HIS A 140 -10.36 -14.43 1.95
C HIS A 140 -11.26 -14.86 0.79
N ASN A 141 -10.73 -14.90 -0.44
CA ASN A 141 -11.45 -15.36 -1.62
C ASN A 141 -12.07 -16.75 -1.43
N ASP A 142 -11.29 -17.75 -1.01
CA ASP A 142 -11.83 -19.10 -0.81
C ASP A 142 -12.89 -19.13 0.30
N GLY A 143 -12.70 -18.36 1.37
CA GLY A 143 -13.68 -18.21 2.44
C GLY A 143 -15.02 -17.64 1.96
N VAL A 144 -14.98 -16.61 1.11
CA VAL A 144 -16.18 -16.00 0.53
C VAL A 144 -16.90 -16.98 -0.40
N PHE A 145 -16.16 -17.63 -1.30
CA PHE A 145 -16.76 -18.52 -2.30
C PHE A 145 -17.32 -19.82 -1.71
N ASP A 146 -16.76 -20.31 -0.61
CA ASP A 146 -17.36 -21.44 0.15
C ASP A 146 -18.71 -21.07 0.78
N ALA A 147 -18.94 -19.80 1.09
CA ALA A 147 -20.16 -19.31 1.73
C ALA A 147 -21.20 -18.76 0.76
N TYR A 148 -20.80 -18.45 -0.48
CA TYR A 148 -21.70 -17.90 -1.49
C TYR A 148 -22.83 -18.87 -1.86
N THR A 149 -24.04 -18.32 -1.97
CA THR A 149 -25.21 -19.08 -2.43
C THR A 149 -25.24 -19.15 -3.97
N PRO A 150 -25.94 -20.15 -4.55
CA PRO A 150 -26.16 -20.19 -5.99
C PRO A 150 -26.80 -18.91 -6.56
N GLU A 151 -27.65 -18.24 -5.79
CA GLU A 151 -28.28 -16.97 -6.17
C GLU A 151 -27.25 -15.83 -6.26
N ILE A 152 -26.38 -15.67 -5.25
CA ILE A 152 -25.32 -14.65 -5.28
C ILE A 152 -24.40 -14.89 -6.49
N LEU A 153 -24.02 -16.14 -6.73
CA LEU A 153 -23.20 -16.52 -7.88
C LEU A 153 -23.90 -16.17 -9.21
N HIS A 154 -25.21 -16.40 -9.32
CA HIS A 154 -25.98 -16.06 -10.51
C HIS A 154 -26.06 -14.54 -10.72
N CYS A 155 -26.30 -13.76 -9.67
CA CYS A 155 -26.29 -12.30 -9.73
C CYS A 155 -24.94 -11.75 -10.17
N ARG A 156 -23.83 -12.33 -9.67
CA ARG A 156 -22.47 -11.97 -10.04
C ARG A 156 -22.17 -12.31 -11.50
N HIS A 157 -22.50 -13.52 -11.94
CA HIS A 157 -22.29 -13.98 -13.31
C HIS A 157 -23.05 -13.12 -14.33
N ASN A 158 -24.29 -12.75 -14.02
CA ASN A 158 -25.12 -11.90 -14.87
C ASN A 158 -24.83 -10.40 -14.70
N LYS A 159 -23.78 -10.02 -13.96
CA LYS A 159 -23.36 -8.63 -13.74
C LYS A 159 -24.43 -7.74 -13.09
N ILE A 160 -25.38 -8.35 -12.37
CA ILE A 160 -26.39 -7.63 -11.58
C ILE A 160 -25.74 -7.01 -10.34
N ILE A 161 -24.85 -7.78 -9.69
CA ILE A 161 -24.01 -7.31 -8.59
C ILE A 161 -22.56 -7.63 -8.96
N THR A 162 -21.75 -6.61 -9.24
CA THR A 162 -20.36 -6.75 -9.71
C THR A 162 -19.42 -5.84 -8.93
N GLY A 163 -18.13 -6.18 -8.91
CA GLY A 163 -17.11 -5.40 -8.20
C GLY A 163 -17.21 -5.48 -6.67
N LEU A 164 -17.73 -6.59 -6.14
CA LEU A 164 -17.67 -6.86 -4.70
C LEU A 164 -16.21 -7.18 -4.30
N PRO A 165 -15.80 -6.87 -3.06
CA PRO A 165 -14.45 -7.15 -2.56
C PRO A 165 -14.29 -8.64 -2.18
N ASP A 166 -14.56 -9.53 -3.13
CA ASP A 166 -14.45 -10.99 -2.99
C ASP A 166 -13.12 -11.54 -3.54
N THR A 167 -12.40 -10.75 -4.34
CA THR A 167 -11.13 -11.13 -4.98
C THR A 167 -9.97 -10.19 -4.65
N TYR A 168 -10.18 -9.20 -3.79
CA TYR A 168 -9.16 -8.20 -3.39
C TYR A 168 -9.45 -7.62 -2.00
N GLY A 169 -8.46 -6.92 -1.44
CA GLY A 169 -8.60 -6.27 -0.13
C GLY A 169 -9.72 -5.22 -0.14
N ARG A 170 -10.64 -5.28 0.84
CA ARG A 170 -11.80 -4.39 0.92
C ARG A 170 -11.48 -2.88 1.00
N GLY A 171 -10.27 -2.52 1.44
CA GLY A 171 -9.89 -1.14 1.71
C GLY A 171 -10.81 -0.47 2.73
N ARG A 172 -11.05 0.83 2.56
CA ARG A 172 -12.01 1.62 3.38
C ARG A 172 -11.73 1.57 4.90
N ILE A 173 -10.47 1.47 5.27
CA ILE A 173 -9.96 1.62 6.64
C ILE A 173 -8.96 2.78 6.60
N VAL A 174 -9.15 3.75 7.48
CA VAL A 174 -8.25 4.88 7.70
C VAL A 174 -7.77 4.81 9.14
#